data_AF-A0A9P5CQ46-F1
#
_entry.id   AF-A0A9P5CQ46-F1
#
_cell.length_a   1.000
_cell.length_b   1.000
_cell.length_c   1.000
_cell.angle_alpha   90.00
_cell.angle_beta   90.00
_cell.angle_gamma   90.00
#
_symmetry.space_group_name_H-M   'P 1'
#
loop_
_entity.id
_entity.type
_entity.pdbx_description
1 polymer ?
#
loop_
_entity_poly.entity_id
_entity_poly.type
_entity_poly.pdbx_seq_one_letter_code
_entity_poly.pdbx_strand_id
1 'polypeptide(L)' 'MSEESYATKEEQIPVQEDEVPVEEGIDEATADSDAQLERDDNEAIDKSNIIKGRTRGAKPDGGYEEPGEEDIPDE' A
#
# COMPACT_ATOMS: atom_id res chain seq x y z
N MET A 1 0.57 -17.18 27.25
CA MET A 1 1.80 -16.73 26.57
C MET A 1 2.32 -17.93 25.78
N SER A 2 2.21 -17.91 24.45
CA SER A 2 2.74 -18.91 23.50
C SER A 2 2.58 -18.28 22.10
N GLU A 3 3.57 -17.52 21.65
CA GLU A 3 4.60 -17.94 20.68
C GLU A 3 4.06 -18.02 19.24
N GLU A 4 4.41 -16.99 18.46
CA GLU A 4 4.97 -17.04 17.12
C GLU A 4 4.53 -18.19 16.19
N SER A 5 3.71 -17.89 15.18
CA SER A 5 3.74 -18.66 13.93
C SER A 5 3.31 -17.78 12.75
N TYR A 6 4.28 -17.07 12.19
CA TYR A 6 4.17 -16.56 10.82
C TYR A 6 4.23 -17.76 9.88
N ALA A 7 3.15 -18.05 9.15
CA ALA A 7 3.08 -19.15 8.19
C ALA A 7 3.97 -18.85 6.97
N THR A 8 4.99 -19.68 6.74
CA THR A 8 5.81 -19.69 5.52
C THR A 8 5.11 -20.53 4.46
N LYS A 9 4.44 -19.90 3.49
CA LYS A 9 3.99 -20.55 2.25
C LYS A 9 5.23 -21.04 1.48
N GLU A 10 5.20 -22.24 0.91
CA GLU A 10 6.28 -22.82 0.09
C GLU A 10 6.50 -22.13 -1.27
N GLU A 11 5.70 -21.13 -1.61
CA GLU A 11 6.16 -20.10 -2.54
C GLU A 11 7.07 -19.17 -1.77
N GLN A 12 8.38 -19.37 -1.94
CA GLN A 12 9.41 -18.47 -1.42
C GLN A 12 9.16 -17.09 -2.02
N ILE A 13 8.41 -16.23 -1.30
CA ILE A 13 8.27 -14.82 -1.64
C ILE A 13 9.69 -14.29 -1.63
N PRO A 14 10.23 -13.86 -2.78
CA PRO A 14 11.61 -13.42 -2.83
C PRO A 14 11.74 -12.20 -1.91
N VAL A 15 12.51 -12.36 -0.84
CA VAL A 15 12.94 -11.24 -0.02
C VAL A 15 13.96 -10.47 -0.84
N GLN A 16 13.81 -9.14 -0.88
CA GLN A 16 14.88 -8.31 -1.42
C GLN A 16 16.03 -8.33 -0.41
N GLU A 17 17.26 -8.48 -0.89
CA GLU A 17 18.44 -8.34 -0.03
C GLU A 17 18.56 -6.88 0.43
N ASP A 18 19.11 -6.64 1.62
CA ASP A 18 19.23 -5.30 2.20
C ASP A 18 20.00 -4.32 1.32
N GLU A 19 20.89 -4.84 0.47
CA GLU A 19 21.73 -4.06 -0.44
C GLU A 19 21.04 -3.76 -1.79
N VAL A 20 19.85 -4.33 -2.04
CA VAL A 20 19.11 -4.10 -3.28
C VAL A 20 18.58 -2.67 -3.27
N PRO A 21 19.00 -1.81 -4.22
CA PRO A 21 18.45 -0.47 -4.32
C PRO A 21 16.98 -0.56 -4.73
N VAL A 22 16.12 0.03 -3.91
CA VAL A 22 14.69 0.17 -4.18
C VAL A 22 14.45 1.55 -4.81
N GLU A 23 13.56 1.65 -5.79
CA GLU A 23 13.15 2.96 -6.28
C GLU A 23 12.49 3.75 -5.15
N GLU A 24 13.03 4.93 -4.86
CA GLU A 24 12.56 5.80 -3.78
C GLU A 24 11.19 6.45 -4.09
N GLY A 25 10.66 6.24 -5.30
CA GLY A 25 9.40 6.81 -5.78
C GLY A 25 9.46 8.32 -6.04
N ILE A 26 10.62 8.95 -5.82
CA ILE A 26 10.89 10.36 -6.05
C ILE A 26 12.09 10.52 -6.97
N ASP A 27 12.01 11.46 -7.89
CA ASP A 27 13.13 11.85 -8.76
C ASP A 27 13.88 13.01 -8.12
N GLU A 28 15.06 12.75 -7.55
CA GLU A 28 15.90 13.74 -6.86
C GLU A 28 16.17 15.00 -7.69
N ALA A 29 16.25 14.87 -9.02
CA ALA A 29 16.54 16.00 -9.90
C ALA A 29 15.37 16.97 -10.02
N THR A 30 14.15 16.52 -9.74
CA THR A 30 12.93 17.31 -9.90
C THR A 30 12.13 17.47 -8.62
N ALA A 31 12.45 16.72 -7.56
CA ALA A 31 11.76 16.74 -6.28
C ALA A 31 11.73 18.14 -5.64
N ASP A 32 12.84 18.89 -5.71
CA ASP A 32 12.96 20.26 -5.15
C ASP A 32 12.74 21.34 -6.22
N SER A 33 11.90 21.07 -7.22
CA SER A 33 11.58 22.05 -8.27
C SER A 33 10.31 22.83 -7.98
N ASP A 34 10.27 24.10 -8.42
CA ASP A 34 9.06 24.93 -8.35
C ASP A 34 7.84 24.26 -9.05
N ALA A 35 8.09 23.43 -10.06
CA ALA A 35 7.05 22.70 -10.79
C ALA A 35 6.45 21.53 -9.98
N GLN A 36 7.15 20.99 -8.98
CA GLN A 36 6.53 20.07 -8.01
C GLN A 36 5.63 20.85 -7.05
N LEU A 37 6.13 21.95 -6.49
CA LEU A 37 5.36 22.78 -5.56
C LEU A 37 4.04 23.28 -6.16
N GLU A 38 4.04 23.74 -7.42
CA GLU A 38 2.80 24.16 -8.09
C GLU A 38 1.80 23.00 -8.27
N ARG A 39 2.29 21.78 -8.56
CA ARG A 39 1.41 20.61 -8.67
C ARG A 39 0.83 20.23 -7.33
N ASP A 40 1.65 20.20 -6.29
CA ASP A 40 1.23 19.90 -4.92
C ASP A 40 0.18 20.91 -4.43
N ASP A 41 0.38 22.21 -4.68
CA ASP A 41 -0.58 23.25 -4.32
C ASP A 41 -1.94 23.06 -5.02
N ASN A 42 -1.92 22.67 -6.29
CA ASN A 42 -3.13 22.38 -7.04
C ASN A 42 -3.84 21.11 -6.54
N GLU A 43 -3.09 20.05 -6.28
CA GLU A 43 -3.65 18.78 -5.79
C GLU A 43 -4.16 18.89 -4.35
N ALA A 44 -3.46 19.61 -3.48
CA ALA A 44 -3.87 19.81 -2.08
C ALA A 44 -5.23 20.50 -1.95
N ILE A 45 -5.59 21.33 -2.93
CA ILE A 45 -6.88 22.03 -2.99
C ILE A 45 -7.93 21.22 -3.76
N ASP A 46 -7.52 20.23 -4.56
CA ASP A 46 -8.44 19.41 -5.35
C ASP A 46 -9.27 18.48 -4.46
N LYS A 47 -10.57 18.81 -4.38
CA LYS A 47 -11.54 18.03 -3.63
C LYS A 47 -12.04 16.80 -4.38
N SER A 48 -11.69 16.64 -5.66
CA SER A 48 -12.10 15.49 -6.46
C SER A 48 -11.55 14.17 -5.92
N ASN A 49 -10.34 14.20 -5.35
CA ASN A 49 -9.67 13.08 -4.70
C ASN A 49 -10.20 12.79 -3.28
N ILE A 50 -11.10 13.61 -2.74
CA ILE A 50 -11.67 13.42 -1.41
C ILE A 50 -12.93 12.54 -1.49
N ILE A 51 -12.88 11.39 -0.82
CA ILE A 51 -14.06 10.54 -0.62
C ILE A 51 -15.10 11.31 0.21
N LYS A 52 -16.33 11.42 -0.31
CA LYS A 52 -17.41 12.13 0.37
C LYS A 52 -17.92 11.33 1.58
N GLY A 53 -17.91 11.94 2.77
CA GLY A 53 -18.52 11.38 3.98
C GLY A 53 -17.52 10.97 5.06
N ARG A 54 -17.98 10.21 6.06
CA ARG A 54 -17.14 9.71 7.14
C ARG A 54 -16.65 8.31 6.79
N THR A 55 -15.33 8.14 6.65
CA THR A 55 -14.70 6.82 6.44
C THR A 55 -14.57 6.01 7.73
N ARG A 56 -14.70 6.66 8.90
CA ARG A 56 -14.59 5.97 10.19
C ARG A 56 -15.77 5.02 10.40
N GLY A 57 -15.48 3.72 10.36
CA GLY A 57 -16.48 2.65 10.49
C GLY A 57 -17.18 2.28 9.19
N ALA A 58 -16.81 2.91 8.06
CA ALA A 58 -17.26 2.47 6.76
C ALA A 58 -16.59 1.14 6.41
N LYS A 59 -17.38 0.15 5.99
CA LYS A 59 -16.85 -1.06 5.36
C LYS A 59 -16.48 -0.70 3.91
N PRO A 60 -15.44 -1.33 3.33
CA PRO A 60 -15.13 -1.15 1.92
C PRO A 60 -16.32 -1.54 1.05
N ASP A 61 -16.48 -0.88 -0.10
CA ASP A 61 -17.42 -1.30 -1.15
C ASP A 61 -16.98 -2.69 -1.64
N GLY A 62 -17.79 -3.71 -1.38
CA GLY A 62 -17.43 -5.12 -1.58
C GLY A 62 -17.29 -5.91 -0.28
N GLY A 63 -17.23 -5.24 0.87
CA GLY A 63 -17.02 -5.89 2.17
C GLY A 63 -15.58 -6.39 2.35
N TYR A 64 -15.31 -6.98 3.51
CA TYR A 64 -14.07 -7.71 3.71
C TYR A 64 -14.33 -9.13 3.22
N GLU A 65 -13.58 -9.56 2.21
CA GLU A 65 -13.59 -10.94 1.74
C GLU A 65 -12.61 -11.72 2.60
N GLU A 66 -13.14 -12.68 3.37
CA GLU A 66 -12.29 -13.64 4.06
C GLU A 66 -11.85 -14.69 3.03
N PRO A 67 -10.57 -15.09 3.03
CA PRO A 67 -10.11 -16.15 2.14
C PRO A 67 -10.91 -17.43 2.40
N GLY A 68 -11.49 -18.00 1.33
CA GLY A 68 -12.24 -19.25 1.39
C GLY A 68 -11.33 -20.46 1.47
N GLU A 69 -11.88 -21.66 1.67
CA GLU A 69 -11.10 -22.91 1.68
C GLU A 69 -10.29 -23.12 0.38
N GLU A 70 -10.76 -22.56 -0.74
CA GLU A 70 -10.09 -22.55 -2.04
C GLU A 70 -8.90 -21.57 -2.13
N ASP A 71 -8.85 -20.56 -1.26
CA ASP A 71 -7.72 -19.64 -1.11
C ASP A 71 -6.69 -20.15 -0.08
N ILE A 72 -7.06 -21.20 0.68
CA ILE A 72 -6.15 -21.93 1.57
C ILE A 72 -5.32 -22.87 0.68
N PRO A 73 -3.98 -22.83 0.76
CA PRO A 73 -3.14 -23.75 -0.01
C PRO A 73 -3.41 -25.19 0.37
N ASP A 74 -3.36 -26.08 -0.61
CA ASP A 74 -3.26 -27.52 -0.36
C ASP A 74 -2.00 -27.83 0.48
N GLU A 75 -2.10 -28.84 1.35
CA GLU A 75 -1.03 -29.33 2.25
C GLU A 75 0.17 -29.92 1.51
#